data_AF-A0A959RB47-F1
#
_entry.id   AF-A0A959RB47-F1
#
_cell.length_a   1.000
_cell.length_b   1.000
_cell.length_c   1.000
_cell.angle_alpha   90.00
_cell.angle_beta   90.00
_cell.angle_gamma   90.00
#
_symmetry.space_group_name_H-M   'P 1'
#
loop_
_entity.id
_entity.type
_entity.pdbx_description
1 polymer ?
#
loop_
_entity_poly.entity_id
_entity_poly.type
_entity_poly.pdbx_seq_one_letter_code
_entity_poly.pdbx_strand_id
1 'polypeptide(L)'
;MQISPALKGIIISVLMIGLILYIYSFGKNANPNLQYFVYITYAIGIVWALVSFRKTAACTGRYGNLFSHGFKFFIIVTLFMTIFYWIFNNAHPEFKETMATAYKEQLDKKVVNNEMLPTEVDDAVAAYKKQYTLRLVSGAIFGYLIMGVAVTAFISVFLIKRKK
;
A
#
# COMPACT_ATOMS: atom_id res chain seq x y z
N MET A 1 14.35 24.90 -6.24
CA MET A 1 12.90 24.80 -5.94
C MET A 1 12.68 23.75 -4.86
N GLN A 2 11.99 24.08 -3.77
CA GLN A 2 11.60 23.08 -2.76
C GLN A 2 10.37 22.33 -3.28
N ILE A 3 10.53 21.03 -3.57
CA ILE A 3 9.42 20.18 -4.02
C ILE A 3 8.50 19.93 -2.82
N SER A 4 7.20 20.22 -2.98
CA SER A 4 6.20 20.01 -1.93
C SER A 4 6.06 18.52 -1.57
N PRO A 5 5.71 18.17 -0.32
CA PRO A 5 5.50 16.78 0.07
C PRO A 5 4.43 16.09 -0.80
N ALA A 6 3.41 16.82 -1.22
CA ALA A 6 2.38 16.31 -2.12
C ALA A 6 2.95 15.93 -3.49
N LEU A 7 3.78 16.79 -4.09
CA LEU A 7 4.40 16.52 -5.39
C LEU A 7 5.35 15.31 -5.31
N LYS A 8 6.11 15.17 -4.22
CA LYS A 8 6.91 13.95 -3.98
C LYS A 8 6.04 12.71 -3.88
N GLY A 9 4.88 12.82 -3.20
CA GLY A 9 3.90 11.74 -3.11
C GLY A 9 3.41 11.31 -4.49
N ILE A 10 3.06 12.26 -5.35
CA ILE A 10 2.63 11.99 -6.73
C ILE A 10 3.74 11.26 -7.51
N ILE A 11 4.97 11.75 -7.46
CA ILE A 11 6.12 11.15 -8.16
C ILE A 11 6.30 9.68 -7.73
N ILE A 12 6.29 9.43 -6.42
CA ILE A 12 6.46 8.07 -5.88
C ILE A 12 5.28 7.18 -6.23
N SER A 13 4.03 7.68 -6.19
CA SER A 13 2.88 6.88 -6.61
C SER A 13 2.92 6.53 -8.09
N VAL A 14 3.35 7.46 -8.96
CA VAL A 14 3.52 7.16 -10.40
C VAL A 14 4.60 6.10 -10.60
N LEU A 15 5.71 6.19 -9.89
CA LEU A 15 6.78 5.19 -9.92
C LEU A 15 6.28 3.81 -9.45
N MET A 16 5.52 3.76 -8.35
CA MET A 16 4.92 2.53 -7.83
C MET A 16 3.93 1.91 -8.81
N ILE A 17 3.07 2.72 -9.42
CA ILE A 17 2.13 2.26 -10.45
C ILE A 17 2.88 1.71 -11.66
N GLY A 18 3.92 2.41 -12.12
CA GLY A 18 4.79 1.93 -13.20
C GLY A 18 5.45 0.59 -12.87
N LEU A 19 5.92 0.41 -11.64
CA LEU A 19 6.47 -0.88 -11.17
C LEU A 19 5.42 -1.99 -11.17
N ILE A 20 4.19 -1.72 -10.72
CA ILE A 20 3.12 -2.73 -10.75
C ILE A 20 2.78 -3.13 -12.19
N LEU A 21 2.64 -2.17 -13.10
CA LEU A 21 2.38 -2.45 -14.51
C LEU A 21 3.54 -3.19 -15.18
N TYR A 22 4.78 -2.86 -14.80
CA TYR A 22 5.96 -3.58 -15.25
C TYR A 22 5.98 -5.02 -14.74
N ILE A 23 5.67 -5.27 -13.46
CA ILE A 23 5.56 -6.64 -12.92
C ILE A 23 4.43 -7.40 -13.62
N TYR A 24 3.32 -6.73 -13.88
CA TYR A 24 2.17 -7.32 -14.57
C TYR A 24 2.51 -7.77 -15.99
N SER A 25 3.42 -7.09 -16.71
CA SER A 25 3.81 -7.48 -18.08
C SER A 25 4.55 -8.83 -18.15
N PHE A 26 5.12 -9.32 -17.04
CA PHE A 26 5.66 -10.67 -16.93
C PHE A 26 4.58 -11.76 -16.78
N GLY A 27 3.31 -11.38 -16.65
CA GLY A 27 2.16 -12.28 -16.59
C GLY A 27 2.09 -13.11 -15.31
N LYS A 28 1.43 -14.26 -15.39
CA LYS A 28 1.14 -15.15 -14.23
C LYS A 28 2.38 -15.80 -13.59
N ASN A 29 3.54 -15.72 -14.26
CA ASN A 29 4.81 -16.24 -13.75
C ASN A 29 5.60 -15.19 -12.94
N ALA A 30 5.05 -13.99 -12.75
CA ALA A 30 5.68 -12.97 -11.94
C ALA A 30 5.91 -13.49 -10.52
N ASN A 31 7.17 -13.46 -10.08
CA ASN A 31 7.53 -13.89 -8.73
C ASN A 31 6.78 -13.01 -7.71
N PRO A 32 6.00 -13.59 -6.78
CA PRO A 32 5.23 -12.83 -5.77
C PRO A 32 6.10 -11.86 -4.97
N ASN A 33 7.38 -12.20 -4.78
CA ASN A 33 8.35 -11.35 -4.07
C ASN A 33 8.61 -10.02 -4.78
N LEU A 34 8.28 -9.89 -6.07
CA LEU A 34 8.43 -8.63 -6.80
C LEU A 34 7.54 -7.52 -6.22
N GLN A 35 6.43 -7.87 -5.56
CA GLN A 35 5.58 -6.89 -4.90
C GLN A 35 6.30 -6.19 -3.73
N TYR A 36 7.30 -6.83 -3.10
CA TYR A 36 8.10 -6.18 -2.06
C TYR A 36 8.88 -4.97 -2.59
N PHE A 37 9.26 -4.94 -3.87
CA PHE A 37 9.90 -3.77 -4.45
C PHE A 37 8.98 -2.55 -4.44
N VAL A 38 7.67 -2.74 -4.66
CA VAL A 38 6.68 -1.65 -4.60
C VAL A 38 6.64 -1.06 -3.17
N TYR A 39 6.64 -1.91 -2.14
CA TYR A 39 6.66 -1.47 -0.75
C TYR A 39 7.99 -0.83 -0.34
N ILE A 40 9.12 -1.34 -0.84
CA ILE A 40 10.44 -0.74 -0.63
C ILE A 40 10.48 0.66 -1.27
N THR A 41 10.01 0.81 -2.51
CA THR A 41 9.92 2.11 -3.18
C THR A 41 9.07 3.10 -2.38
N TYR A 42 7.95 2.64 -1.83
CA TYR A 42 7.12 3.46 -0.96
C TYR A 42 7.87 3.94 0.30
N ALA A 43 8.54 3.02 1.01
CA ALA A 43 9.32 3.35 2.20
C ALA A 43 10.48 4.31 1.90
N ILE A 44 11.21 4.07 0.80
CA ILE A 44 12.27 4.97 0.32
C ILE A 44 11.71 6.35 0.01
N GLY A 45 10.53 6.43 -0.60
CA GLY A 45 9.84 7.68 -0.87
C GLY A 45 9.56 8.50 0.40
N ILE A 46 9.09 7.85 1.47
CA ILE A 46 8.88 8.49 2.78
C ILE A 46 10.20 9.00 3.35
N VAL A 47 11.24 8.15 3.37
CA VAL A 47 12.57 8.53 3.87
C VAL A 47 13.11 9.73 3.11
N TRP A 48 13.03 9.71 1.79
CA TRP A 48 13.46 10.82 0.93
C TRP A 48 12.69 12.11 1.23
N ALA A 49 11.36 12.03 1.40
CA ALA A 49 10.53 13.17 1.75
C ALA A 49 10.99 13.80 3.07
N LEU A 50 11.19 13.00 4.12
CA LEU A 50 11.57 13.47 5.45
C LEU A 50 13.01 13.98 5.52
N VAL A 51 13.97 13.28 4.92
CA VAL A 51 15.39 13.68 4.88
C VAL A 51 15.55 15.00 4.12
N SER A 52 14.85 15.15 2.99
CA SER A 52 14.88 16.39 2.23
C SER A 52 14.21 17.53 3.00
N PHE A 53 13.10 17.28 3.70
CA PHE A 53 12.43 18.28 4.52
C PHE A 53 13.31 18.75 5.68
N ARG A 54 14.05 17.85 6.35
CA ARG A 54 14.97 18.17 7.45
C ARG A 54 16.06 19.19 7.06
N LYS A 55 16.43 19.25 5.77
CA LYS A 55 17.43 20.18 5.25
C LYS A 55 16.86 21.58 4.96
N THR A 56 15.55 21.77 5.09
CA THR A 56 14.89 23.06 4.81
C THR A 56 14.81 23.94 6.07
N ALA A 57 14.80 25.26 5.88
CA ALA A 57 14.60 26.23 6.96
C ALA A 57 13.23 26.12 7.65
N ALA A 58 12.22 25.55 6.96
CA ALA A 58 10.89 25.33 7.51
C ALA A 58 10.84 24.18 8.54
N CYS A 59 11.86 23.33 8.60
CA CYS A 59 11.90 22.22 9.53
C CYS A 59 12.42 22.66 10.90
N THR A 60 11.52 22.70 11.88
CA THR A 60 11.85 23.02 13.29
C THR A 60 12.66 21.93 14.01
N GLY A 61 12.90 20.77 13.38
CA GLY A 61 13.57 19.61 13.99
C GLY A 61 12.74 18.86 15.04
N ARG A 62 11.48 19.23 15.26
CA ARG A 62 10.53 18.58 16.16
C ARG A 62 9.83 17.39 15.49
N TYR A 63 9.52 16.36 16.29
CA TYR A 63 8.81 15.15 15.84
C TYR A 63 7.53 15.48 15.07
N GLY A 64 6.62 16.26 15.66
CA GLY A 64 5.32 16.56 15.05
C GLY A 64 5.45 17.23 13.68
N ASN A 65 6.47 18.05 13.47
CA ASN A 65 6.69 18.72 12.19
C ASN A 65 7.16 17.71 11.12
N LEU A 66 8.11 16.83 11.46
CA LEU A 66 8.55 15.74 10.59
C LEU A 66 7.39 14.78 10.26
N PHE A 67 6.66 14.33 11.28
CA PHE A 67 5.54 13.42 11.11
C PHE A 67 4.44 14.02 10.23
N SER A 68 4.07 15.29 10.47
CA SER A 68 3.08 15.99 9.66
C SER A 68 3.49 16.12 8.19
N HIS A 69 4.79 16.30 7.93
CA HIS A 69 5.31 16.34 6.56
C HIS A 69 5.21 14.96 5.88
N GLY A 70 5.57 13.89 6.59
CA GLY A 70 5.43 12.52 6.10
C GLY A 70 3.96 12.12 5.89
N PHE A 71 3.05 12.53 6.78
CA PHE A 71 1.60 12.34 6.64
C PHE A 71 1.08 12.91 5.32
N LYS A 72 1.41 14.17 5.02
CA LYS A 72 1.03 14.82 3.75
C LYS A 72 1.58 14.10 2.52
N PHE A 73 2.75 13.48 2.63
CA PHE A 73 3.31 12.66 1.56
C PHE A 73 2.52 11.36 1.39
N PHE A 74 2.36 10.58 2.46
CA PHE A 74 1.80 9.23 2.32
C PHE A 74 0.29 9.20 2.08
N ILE A 75 -0.44 10.23 2.51
CA ILE A 75 -1.88 10.33 2.23
C ILE A 75 -2.13 10.51 0.72
N ILE A 76 -1.24 11.25 0.04
CA ILE A 76 -1.29 11.43 -1.42
C ILE A 76 -0.98 10.11 -2.13
N VAL A 77 0.06 9.39 -1.68
CA VAL A 77 0.36 8.06 -2.22
C VAL A 77 -0.83 7.12 -2.04
N THR A 78 -1.43 7.09 -0.84
CA THR A 78 -2.59 6.26 -0.53
C THR A 78 -3.76 6.55 -1.48
N LEU A 79 -4.06 7.83 -1.72
CA LEU A 79 -5.12 8.24 -2.63
C LEU A 79 -4.87 7.74 -4.07
N PHE A 80 -3.67 7.96 -4.60
CA PHE A 80 -3.32 7.53 -5.96
C PHE A 80 -3.32 6.02 -6.10
N MET A 81 -2.75 5.29 -5.14
CA MET A 81 -2.75 3.83 -5.15
C MET A 81 -4.17 3.27 -5.07
N THR A 82 -5.03 3.88 -4.26
CA THR A 82 -6.45 3.48 -4.13
C THR A 82 -7.20 3.64 -5.45
N ILE A 83 -7.07 4.82 -6.09
CA ILE A 83 -7.68 5.08 -7.39
C ILE A 83 -7.16 4.10 -8.43
N PHE A 84 -5.84 3.87 -8.45
CA PHE A 84 -5.22 2.91 -9.36
C PHE A 84 -5.78 1.49 -9.16
N TYR A 85 -5.81 0.96 -7.93
CA TYR A 85 -6.33 -0.38 -7.66
C TYR A 85 -7.79 -0.53 -8.08
N TRP A 86 -8.61 0.50 -7.84
CA TRP A 86 -10.01 0.52 -8.25
C TRP A 86 -10.16 0.49 -9.77
N ILE A 87 -9.46 1.37 -10.50
CA ILE A 87 -9.52 1.41 -11.98
C ILE A 87 -8.97 0.11 -12.57
N PHE A 88 -7.79 -0.33 -12.12
CA PHE A 88 -7.09 -1.49 -12.67
C PHE A 88 -7.90 -2.77 -12.49
N ASN A 89 -8.53 -2.99 -11.33
CA ASN A 89 -9.34 -4.20 -11.11
C ASN A 89 -10.70 -4.14 -11.79
N ASN A 90 -11.27 -2.95 -12.02
CA ASN A 90 -12.47 -2.82 -12.85
C ASN A 90 -12.17 -3.09 -14.33
N ALA A 91 -10.96 -2.76 -14.80
CA ALA A 91 -10.49 -3.10 -16.15
C ALA A 91 -10.15 -4.60 -16.32
N HIS A 92 -9.83 -5.29 -15.22
CA HIS A 92 -9.41 -6.69 -15.18
C HIS A 92 -10.29 -7.55 -14.25
N PRO A 93 -11.56 -7.81 -14.63
CA PRO A 93 -12.50 -8.57 -13.81
C PRO A 93 -12.05 -10.02 -13.55
N GLU A 94 -11.16 -10.58 -14.37
CA GLU A 94 -10.57 -11.91 -14.19
C GLU A 94 -9.82 -12.09 -12.86
N PHE A 95 -9.32 -11.00 -12.27
CA PHE A 95 -8.66 -11.06 -10.96
C PHE A 95 -9.63 -11.42 -9.85
N LYS A 96 -10.87 -10.94 -9.93
CA LYS A 96 -11.90 -11.28 -8.95
C LYS A 96 -12.13 -12.79 -8.88
N GLU A 97 -12.21 -13.45 -10.03
CA GLU A 97 -12.40 -14.89 -10.11
C GLU A 97 -11.16 -15.64 -9.62
N THR A 98 -9.97 -15.22 -10.07
CA THR A 98 -8.69 -15.82 -9.64
C THR A 98 -8.51 -15.74 -8.12
N MET A 99 -8.79 -14.58 -7.54
CA MET A 99 -8.68 -14.35 -6.09
C MET A 99 -9.74 -15.09 -5.30
N ALA A 100 -10.95 -15.26 -5.86
CA ALA A 100 -12.00 -16.05 -5.22
C ALA A 100 -11.66 -17.55 -5.19
N THR A 101 -11.02 -18.08 -6.23
CA THR A 101 -10.50 -19.46 -6.23
C THR A 101 -9.41 -19.63 -5.18
N ALA A 102 -8.43 -18.72 -5.14
CA ALA A 102 -7.39 -18.76 -4.11
C ALA A 102 -7.96 -18.62 -2.68
N TYR A 103 -9.02 -17.82 -2.52
CA TYR A 103 -9.73 -17.71 -1.24
C TYR A 103 -10.46 -19.01 -0.88
N LYS A 104 -11.11 -19.68 -1.84
CA LYS A 104 -11.73 -21.00 -1.63
C LYS A 104 -10.70 -22.02 -1.15
N GLU A 105 -9.54 -22.10 -1.81
CA GLU A 105 -8.45 -23.00 -1.41
C GLU A 105 -7.96 -22.73 0.03
N GLN A 106 -8.00 -21.48 0.49
CA GLN A 106 -7.68 -21.14 1.88
C GLN A 106 -8.76 -21.60 2.86
N LEU A 107 -10.04 -21.53 2.48
CA LEU A 107 -11.15 -22.02 3.30
C LEU A 107 -11.20 -23.55 3.33
N ASP A 108 -10.88 -24.23 2.23
CA ASP A 108 -10.82 -25.68 2.19
C ASP A 108 -9.79 -26.23 3.20
N LYS A 109 -8.67 -25.51 3.41
CA LYS A 109 -7.71 -25.85 4.47
C LYS A 109 -8.32 -25.74 5.88
N LYS A 110 -9.23 -24.78 6.10
CA LYS A 110 -9.94 -24.65 7.38
C LYS A 110 -10.96 -25.77 7.58
N VAL A 111 -11.61 -26.23 6.51
CA VAL A 111 -12.48 -27.40 6.54
C VAL A 111 -11.69 -28.65 6.94
N VAL A 112 -10.52 -28.87 6.34
CA VAL A 112 -9.62 -30.00 6.72
C VAL A 112 -9.23 -29.93 8.20
N ASN A 113 -9.08 -28.74 8.76
CA ASN A 113 -8.74 -28.53 10.16
C ASN A 113 -9.96 -28.52 11.11
N ASN A 114 -11.16 -28.84 10.62
CA ASN A 114 -12.43 -28.77 11.37
C ASN A 114 -12.76 -27.37 11.95
N GLU A 115 -12.23 -26.30 11.35
CA GLU A 115 -12.52 -24.91 11.72
C GLU A 115 -13.73 -24.33 10.97
N MET A 116 -14.24 -25.05 9.96
CA MET A 116 -15.31 -24.60 9.08
C MET A 116 -16.06 -25.79 8.47
N LEU A 117 -17.37 -25.66 8.24
CA LEU A 117 -18.16 -26.68 7.53
C LEU A 117 -18.03 -26.53 6.01
N PRO A 118 -18.02 -27.63 5.23
CA PRO A 118 -17.98 -27.55 3.76
C PRO A 118 -19.11 -26.69 3.16
N THR A 119 -20.30 -26.75 3.78
CA THR A 119 -21.49 -26.00 3.33
C THR A 119 -21.35 -24.50 3.51
N GLU A 120 -20.47 -24.03 4.40
CA GLU A 120 -20.24 -22.60 4.63
C GLU A 120 -19.25 -21.99 3.61
N VAL A 121 -18.48 -22.82 2.91
CA VAL A 121 -17.42 -22.38 2.00
C VAL A 121 -17.99 -21.62 0.82
N ASP A 122 -19.03 -22.16 0.17
CA ASP A 122 -19.59 -21.57 -1.04
C ASP A 122 -20.26 -20.22 -0.74
N ASP A 123 -20.96 -20.09 0.39
CA ASP A 123 -21.52 -18.82 0.87
C ASP A 123 -20.43 -17.79 1.15
N ALA A 124 -19.33 -18.20 1.79
CA ALA A 124 -18.20 -17.32 2.07
C ALA A 124 -17.49 -16.84 0.78
N VAL A 125 -17.34 -17.72 -0.21
CA VAL A 125 -16.76 -17.38 -1.52
C VAL A 125 -17.70 -16.45 -2.31
N ALA A 126 -19.01 -16.70 -2.29
CA ALA A 126 -19.99 -15.82 -2.92
C ALA A 126 -19.98 -14.41 -2.29
N ALA A 127 -19.92 -14.32 -0.96
CA ALA A 127 -19.78 -13.06 -0.25
C ALA A 127 -18.46 -12.36 -0.58
N TYR A 128 -17.36 -13.10 -0.67
CA TYR A 128 -16.05 -12.58 -1.08
C TYR A 128 -16.12 -11.96 -2.48
N LYS A 129 -16.67 -12.67 -3.47
CA LYS A 129 -16.85 -12.16 -4.84
C LYS A 129 -17.69 -10.89 -4.86
N LYS A 130 -18.79 -10.86 -4.12
CA LYS A 130 -19.67 -9.68 -4.03
C LYS A 130 -18.96 -8.46 -3.45
N GLN A 131 -18.08 -8.67 -2.48
CA GLN A 131 -17.35 -7.60 -1.79
C GLN A 131 -15.91 -7.40 -2.29
N TYR A 132 -15.51 -8.06 -3.37
CA TYR A 132 -14.11 -8.12 -3.81
C TYR A 132 -13.48 -6.74 -3.94
N THR A 133 -14.08 -5.85 -4.74
CA THR A 133 -13.55 -4.50 -4.98
C THR A 133 -13.48 -3.69 -3.68
N LEU A 134 -14.51 -3.79 -2.83
CA LEU A 134 -14.53 -3.11 -1.54
C LEU A 134 -13.38 -3.60 -0.65
N ARG A 135 -13.24 -4.92 -0.49
CA ARG A 135 -12.17 -5.53 0.33
C ARG A 135 -10.79 -5.16 -0.18
N LEU A 136 -10.58 -5.20 -1.50
CA LEU A 136 -9.32 -4.85 -2.12
C LEU A 136 -8.97 -3.38 -1.88
N VAL A 137 -9.90 -2.47 -2.16
CA VAL A 137 -9.70 -1.03 -2.00
C VAL A 137 -9.49 -0.66 -0.54
N SER A 138 -10.34 -1.17 0.37
CA SER A 138 -10.16 -0.95 1.81
C SER A 138 -8.83 -1.53 2.30
N GLY A 139 -8.45 -2.72 1.85
CA GLY A 139 -7.16 -3.33 2.15
C GLY A 139 -5.98 -2.48 1.70
N ALA A 140 -6.04 -1.91 0.49
CA ALA A 140 -5.03 -0.98 -0.01
C ALA A 140 -4.97 0.30 0.84
N ILE A 141 -6.12 0.94 1.11
CA ILE A 141 -6.20 2.16 1.93
C ILE A 141 -5.53 1.92 3.30
N PHE A 142 -6.01 0.94 4.05
CA PHE A 142 -5.50 0.68 5.39
C PHE A 142 -4.05 0.19 5.36
N GLY A 143 -3.67 -0.64 4.38
CA GLY A 143 -2.30 -1.12 4.21
C GLY A 143 -1.31 0.02 4.03
N TYR A 144 -1.57 0.95 3.11
CA TYR A 144 -0.69 2.11 2.92
C TYR A 144 -0.74 3.08 4.08
N LEU A 145 -1.91 3.33 4.70
CA LEU A 145 -1.98 4.23 5.85
C LEU A 145 -1.19 3.69 7.05
N ILE A 146 -1.36 2.41 7.40
CA ILE A 146 -0.65 1.79 8.52
C ILE A 146 0.86 1.79 8.26
N MET A 147 1.29 1.35 7.07
CA MET A 147 2.71 1.33 6.73
C MET A 147 3.29 2.75 6.67
N GLY A 148 2.55 3.71 6.10
CA GLY A 148 2.92 5.11 6.02
C GLY A 148 3.12 5.73 7.40
N VAL A 149 2.19 5.49 8.32
CA VAL A 149 2.30 5.91 9.72
C VAL A 149 3.51 5.27 10.38
N ALA A 150 3.69 3.95 10.26
CA ALA A 150 4.79 3.23 10.89
C ALA A 150 6.16 3.74 10.44
N VAL A 151 6.40 3.82 9.12
CA VAL A 151 7.67 4.31 8.57
C VAL A 151 7.88 5.78 8.91
N THR A 152 6.84 6.62 8.77
CA THR A 152 6.95 8.04 9.07
C THR A 152 7.27 8.28 10.54
N ALA A 153 6.60 7.58 11.46
CA ALA A 153 6.86 7.69 12.89
C ALA A 153 8.31 7.28 13.21
N PHE A 154 8.73 6.10 12.74
CA PHE A 154 10.08 5.57 12.98
C PHE A 154 11.17 6.52 12.47
N ILE A 155 11.06 6.96 11.22
CA ILE A 155 12.05 7.86 10.62
C ILE A 155 12.00 9.25 11.25
N SER A 156 10.82 9.75 11.61
CA SER A 156 10.70 11.03 12.31
C SER A 156 11.44 11.01 13.64
N VAL A 157 11.32 9.93 14.44
CA VAL A 157 12.08 9.76 15.69
C VAL A 157 13.59 9.85 15.43
N PHE A 158 14.08 9.13 14.41
CA PHE A 158 15.51 9.10 14.09
C PHE A 158 16.04 10.46 13.58
N LEU A 159 15.18 11.27 12.96
CA LEU A 159 15.57 12.55 12.36
C LEU A 159 15.42 13.77 13.29
N ILE A 160 14.88 13.61 14.50
CA ILE A 160 14.78 14.70 15.49
C ILE A 160 16.16 15.29 15.76
N LYS A 161 16.26 16.63 15.74
CA LYS A 161 17.44 17.32 16.27
C LYS A 161 17.29 17.35 17.80
N ARG A 162 18.18 16.67 18.53
CA ARG A 162 18.34 16.93 19.96
C ARG A 162 18.83 18.38 20.11
N LYS A 163 18.15 19.19 20.93
CA LYS A 163 18.73 20.47 21.38
C LYS A 163 20.05 20.11 22.07
N LYS A 164 21.16 20.62 21.53
CA LYS A 164 22.38 20.80 22.33
C LYS A 164 22.12 21.95 23.31
#